data_AF-B2VEJ9-F1
#
_entry.id   AF-B2VEJ9-F1
#
_cell.length_a   1.000
_cell.length_b   1.000
_cell.length_c   1.000
_cell.angle_alpha   90.00
_cell.angle_beta   90.00
_cell.angle_gamma   90.00
#
_symmetry.space_group_name_H-M   'P 1'
#
loop_
_entity.id
_entity.type
_entity.pdbx_description
1 polymer ?
#
loop_
_entity_poly.entity_id
_entity_poly.type
_entity_poly.pdbx_seq_one_letter_code
_entity_poly.pdbx_strand_id
1 'polypeptide(L)'
;MTYQQAGRIAIVKRIMGWIIFIPALISTLISLMVFLEKSREQRSGINAVMQDFAHVMIDMIRFNTGFLSGFWHNSPVPDFNNGSNLLFWGIYILIFIGLAMQASGARMSRQARFLREGIENQMILEKARGAEGQSRAQLEEKIVVPRHTLFLQIFPLYILPAIVAVGGYFILKLAGFIG
;
A
#
# COMPACT_ATOMS: atom_id res chain seq x y z
N MET A 1 -14.01 1.53 -22.62
CA MET A 1 -13.63 0.24 -22.02
C MET A 1 -14.91 -0.54 -21.83
N THR A 2 -15.00 -1.77 -22.33
CA THR A 2 -16.18 -2.60 -22.07
C THR A 2 -16.23 -3.01 -20.61
N TYR A 3 -17.43 -3.27 -20.11
CA TYR A 3 -17.69 -3.59 -18.70
C TYR A 3 -16.81 -4.73 -18.15
N GLN A 4 -16.66 -5.80 -18.93
CA GLN A 4 -15.83 -6.96 -18.58
C GLN A 4 -14.34 -6.62 -18.51
N GLN A 5 -13.85 -5.70 -19.36
CA GLN A 5 -12.47 -5.23 -19.32
C GLN A 5 -12.20 -4.40 -18.06
N ALA A 6 -13.15 -3.56 -17.63
CA ALA A 6 -13.02 -2.76 -16.41
C ALA A 6 -12.86 -3.64 -15.15
N GLY A 7 -13.61 -4.75 -15.07
CA GLY A 7 -13.49 -5.72 -13.97
C GLY A 7 -12.13 -6.43 -13.93
N ARG A 8 -11.60 -6.87 -15.08
CA ARG A 8 -10.27 -7.51 -15.15
C ARG A 8 -9.15 -6.53 -14.78
N ILE A 9 -9.22 -5.31 -15.29
CA ILE A 9 -8.24 -4.25 -14.98
C ILE A 9 -8.27 -3.92 -13.47
N ALA A 10 -9.44 -3.93 -12.84
CA ALA A 10 -9.57 -3.71 -11.40
C ALA A 10 -8.84 -4.79 -10.58
N ILE A 11 -8.95 -6.07 -10.97
CA ILE A 11 -8.27 -7.17 -10.29
C ILE A 11 -6.75 -7.06 -10.46
N VAL A 12 -6.28 -6.83 -11.69
CA VAL A 12 -4.86 -6.66 -11.99
C VAL A 12 -4.26 -5.51 -11.16
N LYS A 13 -4.94 -4.36 -11.09
CA LYS A 13 -4.50 -3.22 -10.26
C LYS A 13 -4.37 -3.59 -8.78
N ARG A 14 -5.25 -4.44 -8.25
CA ARG A 14 -5.19 -4.88 -6.85
C ARG A 14 -4.02 -5.85 -6.61
N ILE A 15 -3.80 -6.79 -7.52
CA ILE A 15 -2.69 -7.74 -7.43
C ILE A 15 -1.35 -7.00 -7.49
N MET A 16 -1.19 -6.08 -8.45
CA MET A 16 -0.01 -5.23 -8.56
C MET A 16 0.21 -4.40 -7.29
N GLY A 17 -0.87 -3.84 -6.72
CA GLY A 17 -0.80 -3.11 -5.45
C GLY A 17 -0.24 -3.96 -4.32
N TRP A 18 -0.68 -5.21 -4.18
CA TRP A 18 -0.16 -6.14 -3.18
C TRP A 18 1.30 -6.54 -3.42
N ILE A 19 1.67 -6.80 -4.67
CA ILE A 19 3.04 -7.15 -5.07
C ILE A 19 4.02 -6.02 -4.73
N ILE A 20 3.59 -4.76 -4.82
CA ILE A 20 4.43 -3.61 -4.45
C ILE A 20 4.40 -3.38 -2.93
N PHE A 21 3.21 -3.43 -2.34
CA PHE A 21 2.99 -3.12 -0.93
C PHE A 21 3.71 -4.07 0.03
N ILE A 22 3.59 -5.39 -0.17
CA ILE A 22 4.14 -6.37 0.79
C ILE A 22 5.67 -6.25 0.89
N PRO A 23 6.44 -6.30 -0.21
CA PRO A 23 7.90 -6.17 -0.12
C PRO A 23 8.32 -4.81 0.44
N ALA A 24 7.63 -3.72 0.07
CA ALA A 24 7.96 -2.38 0.55
C ALA A 24 7.71 -2.24 2.07
N LEU A 25 6.61 -2.81 2.56
CA LEU A 25 6.27 -2.81 3.98
C LEU A 25 7.29 -3.63 4.79
N ILE A 26 7.58 -4.84 4.34
CA ILE A 26 8.56 -5.72 5.00
C ILE A 26 9.93 -5.05 5.03
N SER A 27 10.38 -4.50 3.89
CA SER A 27 11.67 -3.82 3.81
C SER A 27 11.72 -2.61 4.74
N THR A 28 10.66 -1.82 4.85
CA THR A 28 10.61 -0.65 5.75
C THR A 28 10.62 -1.08 7.22
N LEU A 29 9.90 -2.13 7.60
CA LEU A 29 9.90 -2.64 8.98
C LEU A 29 11.30 -3.14 9.38
N ILE A 30 11.94 -3.92 8.52
CA ILE A 30 13.31 -4.41 8.73
C ILE A 30 14.30 -3.26 8.78
N SER A 31 14.17 -2.27 7.90
CA SER A 31 15.00 -1.06 7.90
C SER A 31 14.94 -0.32 9.24
N LEU A 32 13.74 -0.17 9.80
CA LEU A 32 13.54 0.45 11.11
C LEU A 32 14.13 -0.41 12.24
N MET A 33 13.98 -1.73 12.20
CA MET A 33 14.60 -2.64 13.18
C MET A 33 16.12 -2.50 13.17
N VAL A 34 16.75 -2.58 12.00
CA VAL A 34 18.22 -2.44 11.87
C VAL A 34 18.69 -1.04 12.29
N PHE A 35 17.87 0.00 12.09
CA PHE A 35 18.15 1.34 12.61
C PHE A 35 18.21 1.40 14.14
N LEU A 36 17.26 0.75 14.82
CA LEU A 36 17.25 0.68 16.29
C LEU A 36 18.50 -0.02 16.85
N GLU A 37 18.96 -1.06 16.16
CA GLU A 37 20.20 -1.77 16.49
C GLU A 37 21.45 -0.89 16.32
N LYS A 38 21.57 -0.19 15.18
CA LYS A 38 22.73 0.66 14.89
C LYS A 38 22.79 1.95 15.70
N SER A 39 21.68 2.41 16.24
CA SER A 39 21.63 3.63 17.06
C SER A 39 22.38 3.51 18.41
N ARG A 40 23.10 2.40 18.66
CA ARG A 40 23.77 2.02 19.91
C ARG A 40 25.03 2.81 20.22
N GLU A 41 25.70 3.30 19.20
CA GLU A 41 27.01 3.92 19.37
C GLU A 41 26.96 5.35 19.94
N GLN A 42 25.78 5.98 20.03
CA GLN A 42 25.70 7.42 20.29
C GLN A 42 25.16 7.85 21.66
N ARG A 43 24.59 6.97 22.50
CA ARG A 43 23.91 7.43 23.74
C ARG A 43 24.15 6.50 24.95
N SER A 44 25.02 6.93 25.86
CA SER A 44 25.21 6.32 27.19
C SER A 44 24.15 6.82 28.17
N GLY A 45 23.37 5.93 28.79
CA GLY A 45 22.35 6.27 29.79
C GLY A 45 21.24 5.23 29.96
N ILE A 46 20.11 5.59 30.60
CA ILE A 46 18.90 4.74 30.81
C ILE A 46 18.40 4.09 29.50
N ASN A 47 18.65 4.73 28.35
CA ASN A 47 18.32 4.22 27.02
C ASN A 47 19.13 2.97 26.63
N ALA A 48 20.28 2.70 27.25
CA ALA A 48 21.09 1.52 26.96
C ALA A 48 20.36 0.22 27.28
N VAL A 49 19.52 0.21 28.32
CA VAL A 49 18.71 -0.95 28.70
C VAL A 49 17.61 -1.21 27.66
N MET A 50 16.86 -0.16 27.29
CA MET A 50 15.82 -0.27 26.26
C MET A 50 16.39 -0.73 24.91
N GLN A 51 17.62 -0.32 24.63
CA GLN A 51 18.33 -0.71 23.42
C GLN A 51 18.82 -2.17 23.45
N ASP A 52 19.27 -2.66 24.60
CA ASP A 52 19.65 -4.06 24.78
C ASP A 52 18.42 -4.97 24.59
N PHE A 53 17.27 -4.57 25.13
CA PHE A 53 15.99 -5.25 24.87
C PHE A 53 15.61 -5.23 23.39
N ALA A 54 15.72 -4.09 22.71
CA ALA A 54 15.42 -3.99 21.28
C ALA A 54 16.31 -4.92 20.45
N HIS A 55 17.61 -4.98 20.75
CA HIS A 55 18.56 -5.86 20.07
C HIS A 55 18.19 -7.34 20.22
N VAL A 56 17.93 -7.80 21.46
CA VAL A 56 17.53 -9.20 21.71
C VAL A 56 16.22 -9.55 20.98
N MET A 57 15.24 -8.64 20.96
CA MET A 57 14.02 -8.88 20.21
C MET A 57 14.27 -8.95 18.70
N ILE A 58 15.10 -8.06 18.16
CA ILE A 58 15.45 -8.04 16.72
C ILE A 58 16.16 -9.35 16.34
N ASP A 59 17.09 -9.83 17.16
CA ASP A 59 17.78 -11.10 16.95
C ASP A 59 16.81 -12.29 16.96
N MET A 60 15.87 -12.32 17.92
CA MET A 60 14.83 -13.35 17.98
C MET A 60 13.93 -13.33 16.73
N ILE A 61 13.52 -12.14 16.29
CA ILE A 61 12.71 -11.96 15.08
C ILE A 61 13.51 -12.40 13.85
N ARG A 62 14.79 -12.02 13.73
CA ARG A 62 15.66 -12.39 12.62
C ARG A 62 15.87 -13.89 12.54
N PHE A 63 16.10 -14.53 13.68
CA PHE A 63 16.23 -15.99 13.80
C PHE A 63 14.95 -16.71 13.32
N ASN A 64 13.78 -16.21 13.71
CA ASN A 64 12.49 -16.79 13.29
C ASN A 64 12.09 -16.43 11.84
N THR A 65 12.66 -15.37 11.27
CA THR A 65 12.34 -14.88 9.91
C THR A 65 13.47 -15.13 8.90
N GLY A 66 14.11 -16.29 8.96
CA GLY A 66 15.18 -16.68 8.02
C GLY A 66 14.76 -16.63 6.53
N PHE A 67 13.47 -16.85 6.24
CA PHE A 67 12.91 -16.70 4.89
C PHE A 67 12.92 -15.25 4.36
N LEU A 68 13.06 -14.25 5.24
CA LEU A 68 13.22 -12.83 4.89
C LEU A 68 14.70 -12.41 4.85
N SER A 69 15.64 -13.36 4.86
CA SER A 69 17.09 -13.07 4.84
C SER A 69 17.48 -12.09 3.73
N GLY A 70 16.90 -12.18 2.53
CA GLY A 70 17.13 -11.21 1.45
C GLY A 70 16.79 -9.77 1.86
N PHE A 71 15.71 -9.56 2.61
CA PHE A 71 15.36 -8.24 3.12
C PHE A 71 16.27 -7.80 4.26
N TRP A 72 16.65 -8.71 5.16
CA TRP A 72 17.58 -8.39 6.27
C TRP A 72 18.94 -7.87 5.80
N HIS A 73 19.42 -8.28 4.63
CA HIS A 73 20.71 -7.84 4.09
C HIS A 73 20.60 -6.63 3.15
N ASN A 74 19.50 -6.50 2.41
CA ASN A 74 19.36 -5.48 1.36
C ASN A 74 18.49 -4.27 1.76
N SER A 75 17.79 -4.32 2.89
CA SER A 75 16.91 -3.23 3.30
C SER A 75 17.73 -1.99 3.71
N PRO A 76 17.40 -0.79 3.19
CA PRO A 76 18.16 0.42 3.46
C PRO A 76 17.91 0.93 4.88
N VAL A 77 18.96 1.01 5.69
CA VAL A 77 18.85 1.58 7.04
C VAL A 77 18.64 3.10 6.92
N PRO A 78 17.61 3.71 7.53
CA PRO A 78 17.43 5.17 7.52
C PRO A 78 18.55 5.88 8.31
N ASP A 79 18.97 7.04 7.82
CA ASP A 79 19.93 7.94 8.44
C ASP A 79 19.23 9.30 8.51
N PHE A 80 18.95 9.73 9.73
CA PHE A 80 18.26 10.97 10.02
C PHE A 80 19.23 12.15 10.25
N ASN A 81 20.54 11.89 10.35
CA ASN A 81 21.54 12.87 10.75
C ASN A 81 22.38 13.38 9.56
N ASN A 82 22.82 12.51 8.64
CA ASN A 82 23.84 12.86 7.65
C ASN A 82 23.35 13.05 6.20
N GLY A 83 22.03 13.06 5.97
CA GLY A 83 21.47 13.38 4.66
C GLY A 83 20.86 12.17 3.94
N SER A 84 19.59 12.35 3.61
CA SER A 84 18.65 11.48 2.90
C SER A 84 19.15 10.11 2.42
N ASN A 85 18.71 9.05 3.13
CA ASN A 85 18.59 7.73 2.52
C ASN A 85 17.44 7.71 1.51
N LEU A 86 17.73 8.21 0.30
CA LEU A 86 16.78 8.29 -0.81
C LEU A 86 16.14 6.94 -1.11
N LEU A 87 16.91 5.86 -0.95
CA LEU A 87 16.44 4.49 -1.16
C LEU A 87 15.40 4.08 -0.11
N PHE A 88 15.64 4.41 1.17
CA PHE A 88 14.66 4.19 2.24
C PHE A 88 13.37 4.98 1.98
N TRP A 89 13.49 6.27 1.68
CA TRP A 89 12.33 7.11 1.38
C TRP A 89 11.57 6.65 0.12
N GLY A 90 12.28 6.16 -0.89
CA GLY A 90 11.69 5.56 -2.09
C GLY A 90 10.86 4.31 -1.75
N ILE A 91 11.41 3.39 -0.96
CA ILE A 91 10.70 2.18 -0.49
C ILE A 91 9.52 2.57 0.40
N TYR A 92 9.70 3.55 1.27
CA TYR A 92 8.63 4.07 2.13
C TYR A 92 7.45 4.60 1.31
N ILE A 93 7.71 5.43 0.29
CA ILE A 93 6.66 5.96 -0.60
C ILE A 93 6.00 4.82 -1.41
N LEU A 94 6.74 3.79 -1.80
CA LEU A 94 6.19 2.62 -2.52
C LEU A 94 5.08 1.90 -1.73
N ILE A 95 5.12 1.91 -0.40
CA ILE A 95 4.03 1.38 0.44
C ILE A 95 2.72 2.09 0.11
N PHE A 96 2.74 3.42 0.11
CA PHE A 96 1.55 4.25 -0.11
C PHE A 96 1.10 4.23 -1.57
N ILE A 97 2.04 4.11 -2.50
CA ILE A 97 1.72 3.84 -3.90
C ILE A 97 0.95 2.52 -4.00
N GLY A 98 1.45 1.43 -3.40
CA GLY A 98 0.78 0.13 -3.38
C GLY A 98 -0.63 0.18 -2.79
N LEU A 99 -0.79 0.87 -1.65
CA LEU A 99 -2.10 1.11 -1.03
C LEU A 99 -3.05 1.91 -1.94
N ALA A 100 -2.55 2.97 -2.59
CA ALA A 100 -3.32 3.73 -3.55
C ALA A 100 -3.71 2.87 -4.77
N MET A 101 -2.84 1.99 -5.26
CA MET A 101 -3.20 1.05 -6.33
C MET A 101 -4.34 0.12 -5.90
N GLN A 102 -4.27 -0.43 -4.70
CA GLN A 102 -5.29 -1.32 -4.15
C GLN A 102 -6.64 -0.61 -4.00
N ALA A 103 -6.66 0.59 -3.42
CA ALA A 103 -7.87 1.36 -3.25
C ALA A 103 -8.47 1.84 -4.59
N SER A 104 -7.64 2.07 -5.62
CA SER A 104 -8.10 2.35 -7.00
C SER A 104 -8.85 1.15 -7.55
N GLY A 105 -8.22 -0.02 -7.50
CA GLY A 105 -8.80 -1.25 -8.01
C GLY A 105 -10.06 -1.67 -7.25
N ALA A 106 -10.12 -1.44 -5.94
CA ALA A 106 -11.32 -1.71 -5.15
C ALA A 106 -12.52 -0.85 -5.57
N ARG A 107 -12.34 0.46 -5.79
CA ARG A 107 -13.41 1.35 -6.28
C ARG A 107 -13.85 0.97 -7.69
N MET A 108 -12.89 0.70 -8.58
CA MET A 108 -13.18 0.26 -9.94
C MET A 108 -13.95 -1.07 -9.98
N SER A 109 -13.65 -1.99 -9.06
CA SER A 109 -14.39 -3.25 -8.93
C SER A 109 -15.83 -3.07 -8.44
N ARG A 110 -16.09 -2.11 -7.55
CA ARG A 110 -17.45 -1.82 -7.07
C ARG A 110 -18.29 -1.17 -8.16
N GLN A 111 -17.73 -0.17 -8.82
CA GLN A 111 -18.37 0.47 -9.96
C GLN A 111 -18.67 -0.57 -11.04
N ALA A 112 -17.72 -1.48 -11.28
CA ALA A 112 -17.96 -2.53 -12.22
C ALA A 112 -19.21 -3.36 -11.81
N ARG A 113 -19.24 -3.93 -10.61
CA ARG A 113 -20.39 -4.73 -10.16
C ARG A 113 -21.73 -3.98 -10.27
N PHE A 114 -21.76 -2.71 -9.90
CA PHE A 114 -22.96 -1.87 -10.03
C PHE A 114 -23.43 -1.72 -11.49
N LEU A 115 -22.51 -1.54 -12.43
CA LEU A 115 -22.85 -1.49 -13.86
C LEU A 115 -23.38 -2.82 -14.38
N ARG A 116 -22.84 -3.96 -13.91
CA ARG A 116 -23.39 -5.29 -14.25
C ARG A 116 -24.83 -5.44 -13.78
N GLU A 117 -25.06 -5.13 -12.51
CA GLU A 117 -26.38 -5.22 -11.88
C GLU A 117 -27.38 -4.29 -12.58
N GLY A 118 -26.96 -3.08 -12.95
CA GLY A 118 -27.77 -2.13 -13.72
C GLY A 118 -28.17 -2.66 -15.10
N ILE A 119 -27.24 -3.23 -15.86
CA ILE A 119 -27.51 -3.83 -17.18
C ILE A 119 -28.44 -5.05 -17.03
N GLU A 120 -28.21 -5.88 -16.01
CA GLU A 120 -29.01 -7.09 -15.76
C GLU A 120 -30.47 -6.73 -15.40
N ASN A 121 -30.66 -5.70 -14.58
CA ASN A 121 -31.99 -5.17 -14.24
C ASN A 121 -32.70 -4.57 -15.46
N GLN A 122 -32.01 -3.79 -16.29
CA GLN A 122 -32.58 -3.26 -17.53
C GLN A 122 -32.96 -4.37 -18.51
N MET A 123 -32.14 -5.42 -18.61
CA MET A 123 -32.47 -6.58 -19.45
C MET A 123 -33.70 -7.35 -18.98
N ILE A 124 -33.99 -7.40 -17.67
CA ILE A 124 -35.23 -8.00 -17.14
C ILE A 124 -36.44 -7.15 -17.56
N LEU A 125 -36.33 -5.82 -17.44
CA LEU A 125 -37.39 -4.88 -17.84
C LEU A 125 -37.63 -4.88 -19.36
N GLU A 126 -36.57 -5.02 -20.17
CA GLU A 126 -36.68 -5.05 -21.62
C GLU A 126 -37.18 -6.40 -22.15
N LYS A 127 -36.83 -7.52 -21.50
CA LYS A 127 -37.46 -8.82 -21.79
C LYS A 127 -38.97 -8.81 -21.50
N ALA A 128 -39.42 -8.02 -20.51
CA ALA A 128 -40.83 -7.82 -20.25
C ALA A 128 -41.55 -6.96 -21.32
N ARG A 129 -40.81 -6.20 -22.14
CA ARG A 129 -41.36 -5.37 -23.24
C ARG A 129 -41.49 -6.10 -24.59
N GLY A 130 -41.08 -7.36 -24.69
CA GLY A 130 -41.28 -8.17 -25.90
C GLY A 130 -40.48 -7.66 -27.11
N ALA A 131 -41.16 -7.44 -28.26
CA ALA A 131 -40.54 -7.23 -29.57
C ALA A 131 -39.80 -5.88 -29.76
N GLU A 132 -39.93 -4.94 -28.82
CA GLU A 132 -39.26 -3.62 -28.86
C GLU A 132 -38.10 -3.48 -27.84
N GLY A 133 -37.72 -4.57 -27.15
CA GLY A 133 -36.61 -4.56 -26.19
C GLY A 133 -35.26 -4.34 -26.88
N GLN A 134 -34.39 -3.49 -26.31
CA GLN A 134 -33.05 -3.32 -26.84
C GLN A 134 -32.21 -4.59 -26.60
N SER A 135 -31.25 -4.83 -27.49
CA SER A 135 -30.32 -5.94 -27.30
C SER A 135 -29.23 -5.57 -26.28
N ARG A 136 -28.69 -6.55 -25.56
CA ARG A 136 -27.55 -6.35 -24.63
C ARG A 136 -26.41 -5.52 -25.24
N ALA A 137 -26.14 -5.70 -26.52
CA ALA A 137 -25.08 -5.00 -27.22
C ALA A 137 -25.34 -3.49 -27.36
N GLN A 138 -26.59 -3.07 -27.55
CA GLN A 138 -26.97 -1.65 -27.68
C GLN A 138 -26.97 -0.91 -26.33
N LEU A 139 -27.35 -1.60 -25.25
CA LEU A 139 -27.26 -1.07 -23.89
C LEU A 139 -25.81 -0.93 -23.43
N GLU A 140 -24.93 -1.86 -23.81
CA GLU A 140 -23.50 -1.80 -23.49
C GLU A 140 -22.76 -0.68 -24.24
N GLU A 141 -23.19 -0.30 -25.45
CA GLU A 141 -22.55 0.73 -26.27
C GLU A 141 -22.76 2.15 -25.72
N LYS A 142 -23.90 2.41 -25.06
CA LYS A 142 -24.18 3.71 -24.41
C LYS A 142 -23.43 3.92 -23.09
N ILE A 143 -22.81 2.87 -22.54
CA ILE A 143 -22.21 2.90 -21.22
C ILE A 143 -20.74 3.33 -21.31
N VAL A 144 -20.49 4.61 -21.04
CA VAL A 144 -19.15 5.15 -20.88
C VAL A 144 -18.70 4.96 -19.43
N VAL A 145 -17.80 4.00 -19.18
CA VAL A 145 -17.22 3.76 -17.85
C VAL A 145 -16.28 4.93 -17.49
N PRO A 146 -16.55 5.67 -16.39
CA PRO A 146 -15.67 6.72 -15.90
C PRO A 146 -14.28 6.18 -15.56
N ARG A 147 -13.21 6.88 -15.98
CA ARG A 147 -11.84 6.48 -15.69
C ARG A 147 -11.49 6.83 -14.24
N HIS A 148 -11.14 5.82 -13.43
CA HIS A 148 -10.54 6.04 -12.12
C HIS A 148 -9.02 5.95 -12.19
N THR A 149 -8.34 7.05 -11.84
CA THR A 149 -6.88 7.18 -11.80
C THR A 149 -6.33 6.98 -10.38
N LEU A 150 -5.04 6.66 -10.28
CA LEU A 150 -4.34 6.48 -9.00
C LEU A 150 -4.26 7.78 -8.19
N PHE A 151 -4.09 8.90 -8.90
CA PHE A 151 -3.80 10.22 -8.35
C PHE A 151 -4.99 10.90 -7.68
N LEU A 152 -6.22 10.42 -7.92
CA LEU A 152 -7.43 10.91 -7.23
C LEU A 152 -7.54 10.44 -5.77
N GLN A 153 -6.52 9.75 -5.26
CA GLN A 153 -6.50 9.18 -3.92
C GLN A 153 -5.65 10.03 -2.98
N ILE A 154 -6.13 11.25 -2.77
CA ILE A 154 -5.41 12.25 -1.99
C ILE A 154 -5.07 11.72 -0.60
N PHE A 155 -6.01 11.00 0.02
CA PHE A 155 -5.84 10.47 1.37
C PHE A 155 -4.72 9.41 1.49
N PRO A 156 -4.79 8.23 0.85
CA PRO A 156 -3.76 7.21 1.05
C PRO A 156 -2.41 7.57 0.43
N LEU A 157 -2.37 8.43 -0.60
CA LEU A 157 -1.13 8.73 -1.32
C LEU A 157 -0.34 9.92 -0.74
N TYR A 158 -1.01 10.90 -0.13
CA TYR A 158 -0.35 12.12 0.36
C TYR A 158 -0.53 12.33 1.87
N ILE A 159 -1.75 12.20 2.38
CA ILE A 159 -2.04 12.48 3.79
C ILE A 159 -1.48 11.37 4.69
N LEU A 160 -1.76 10.11 4.35
CA LEU A 160 -1.33 8.96 5.14
C LEU A 160 0.21 8.86 5.28
N PRO A 161 1.02 9.02 4.21
CA PRO A 161 2.48 9.05 4.37
C PRO A 161 2.95 10.16 5.29
N ALA A 162 2.39 11.37 5.18
CA ALA A 162 2.79 12.47 6.07
C ALA A 162 2.47 12.15 7.55
N ILE A 163 1.27 11.64 7.84
CA ILE A 163 0.86 11.26 9.20
C ILE A 163 1.76 10.15 9.75
N VAL A 164 2.04 9.12 8.96
CA VAL A 164 2.88 7.99 9.40
C VAL A 164 4.33 8.45 9.62
N ALA A 165 4.87 9.31 8.76
CA ALA A 165 6.22 9.85 8.93
C ALA A 165 6.33 10.71 10.20
N VAL A 166 5.36 11.61 10.42
CA VAL A 166 5.32 12.46 11.61
C VAL A 166 5.14 11.61 12.88
N GLY A 167 4.19 10.67 12.88
CA GLY A 167 3.96 9.76 14.00
C GLY A 167 5.19 8.91 14.32
N GLY A 168 5.82 8.33 13.29
CA GLY A 168 7.06 7.56 13.43
C GLY A 168 8.20 8.40 14.02
N TYR A 169 8.38 9.63 13.54
CA TYR A 169 9.37 10.56 14.10
C TYR A 169 9.12 10.85 15.59
N PHE A 170 7.87 11.12 15.98
CA PHE A 170 7.53 11.36 17.39
C PHE A 170 7.77 10.13 18.26
N ILE A 171 7.43 8.93 17.79
CA ILE A 171 7.69 7.67 18.52
C ILE A 171 9.20 7.48 18.72
N LEU A 172 9.99 7.64 17.67
CA LEU A 172 11.44 7.49 17.73
C LEU A 172 12.11 8.56 18.61
N LYS A 173 11.59 9.80 18.59
CA LYS A 173 12.02 10.88 19.46
C LYS A 173 11.70 10.61 20.93
N LEU A 174 10.47 10.16 21.23
CA LEU A 174 10.04 9.85 22.59
C LEU A 174 10.81 8.65 23.17
N ALA A 175 11.09 7.66 22.33
CA ALA A 175 11.92 6.52 22.69
C ALA A 175 13.43 6.85 22.77
N GLY A 176 13.83 8.08 22.45
CA GLY A 176 15.19 8.57 22.60
C GLY A 176 16.18 8.11 21.52
N PHE A 177 15.69 7.60 20.39
CA PHE A 177 16.51 7.16 19.24
C PHE A 177 16.88 8.31 18.29
N ILE A 178 16.12 9.41 18.31
CA ILE A 178 16.37 10.62 17.51
C ILE A 178 16.47 11.83 18.46
N GLY A 179 17.38 12.77 18.17
CA GLY A 179 17.60 14.01 18.93
C GLY A 179 16.89 15.19 18.28
#